data_AF-A0A7C2JFY0-F1
#
_entry.id   AF-A0A7C2JFY0-F1
#
_cell.length_a   1.000
_cell.length_b   1.000
_cell.length_c   1.000
_cell.angle_alpha   90.00
_cell.angle_beta   90.00
_cell.angle_gamma   90.00
#
_symmetry.space_group_name_H-M   'P 1'
#
loop_
_entity.id
_entity.type
_entity.pdbx_description
1 polymer ?
#
loop_
_entity_poly.entity_id
_entity_poly.type
_entity_poly.pdbx_seq_one_letter_code
_entity_poly.pdbx_strand_id
1 'polypeptide(L)'
;MKPVRWLWAIGLLVGTLGWSLAQTPPLVLTNGDVNGDNTIDDTDLLAVLFAMGQSCPLGCPEDLTGDGVVDDADLLIVMFHSGQQGSPAFAGQVQSPSGAFGTTLTVRLGDWVGSVQSVKVQLKPVGTESDGNVPIYEYTAAVGGTDTAVELTHLPAGVYTVRALPVAAGRWLRTELSEPLTVPSGGGMPAVHIPAPAWAEAVIPTDAAPAVGVGGGSSRANRVNLASGVYEHTPEPDSVVANPDGPEVRFARFYSTHLAKQGYASPGLPVGWTHSYDLRLEGDLNQLALRYPNGASELLTVQQSGTQWLLNPSDGAPYRGIGVRHQAQGRWERLRIHFQDGSAWEFEYAGGTQYRLVRVYGRGGAYHDISTPPSSGLFLEMRYDSQGRLSRILSGAGVTLLSLSYSGSGWLQNITAHTHSGTGYATINYTVENRSGVPCLTQVSQVNNAAAFSWRYSYEVRAGVPYLTQVETPHPSGTGISVSRIVYNANGSVVM
;
A
#
# COMPACT_ATOMS: atom_id res chain seq x y z
N MET A 1 20.12 -11.10 31.97
CA MET A 1 20.81 -9.95 32.59
C MET A 1 19.88 -8.75 32.57
N LYS A 2 20.08 -7.87 33.54
CA LYS A 2 19.11 -7.00 34.21
C LYS A 2 18.60 -5.77 33.39
N PRO A 3 17.54 -5.09 33.89
CA PRO A 3 16.48 -4.36 33.17
C PRO A 3 16.55 -2.83 33.35
N VAL A 4 15.63 -2.05 32.74
CA VAL A 4 15.20 -0.72 33.28
C VAL A 4 13.71 -0.44 32.99
N ARG A 5 13.02 0.07 34.03
CA ARG A 5 11.61 0.51 34.15
C ARG A 5 11.56 2.03 34.06
N TRP A 6 10.51 2.66 33.51
CA TRP A 6 10.03 3.98 33.96
C TRP A 6 8.49 4.08 33.89
N LEU A 7 7.95 4.86 34.83
CA LEU A 7 6.56 4.93 35.31
C LEU A 7 5.63 5.86 34.49
N TRP A 8 4.32 5.54 34.60
CA TRP A 8 3.06 6.29 34.49
C TRP A 8 3.00 7.78 34.10
N ALA A 9 2.01 8.10 33.25
CA ALA A 9 1.09 9.24 33.44
C ALA A 9 -0.28 8.97 32.78
N ILE A 10 -1.34 8.94 33.58
CA ILE A 10 -2.74 9.05 33.13
C ILE A 10 -2.99 10.53 32.86
N GLY A 11 -3.35 10.87 31.63
CA GLY A 11 -3.80 12.19 31.23
C GLY A 11 -5.09 12.08 30.43
N LEU A 12 -6.20 12.41 31.08
CA LEU A 12 -7.49 12.65 30.44
C LEU A 12 -7.38 13.97 29.66
N LEU A 13 -7.46 13.94 28.33
CA LEU A 13 -7.70 15.14 27.52
C LEU A 13 -8.69 14.81 26.39
N VAL A 14 -9.91 15.32 26.55
CA VAL A 14 -10.85 15.53 25.46
C VAL A 14 -10.48 16.86 24.80
N GLY A 15 -10.25 16.88 23.49
CA GLY A 15 -10.06 18.13 22.76
C GLY A 15 -9.32 17.97 21.43
N THR A 16 -10.09 17.97 20.34
CA THR A 16 -9.72 18.39 18.96
C THR A 16 -8.42 17.86 18.36
N LEU A 17 -8.56 16.99 17.38
CA LEU A 17 -7.51 16.52 16.45
C LEU A 17 -6.85 17.72 15.74
N GLY A 18 -5.77 18.24 16.31
CA GLY A 18 -4.79 19.07 15.61
C GLY A 18 -3.83 18.16 14.86
N TRP A 19 -3.84 18.27 13.54
CA TRP A 19 -2.87 17.60 12.68
C TRP A 19 -1.52 18.28 12.91
N SER A 20 -0.52 17.52 13.35
CA SER A 20 0.87 17.99 13.42
C SER A 20 1.42 18.05 12.00
N LEU A 21 1.35 19.22 11.36
CA LEU A 21 2.11 19.51 10.15
C LEU A 21 3.56 19.83 10.54
N ALA A 22 4.52 19.24 9.82
CA ALA A 22 5.82 19.89 9.67
C ALA A 22 5.54 21.29 9.12
N GLN A 23 5.84 22.35 9.87
CA GLN A 23 5.67 23.72 9.39
C GLN A 23 6.61 23.93 8.21
N THR A 24 6.05 24.06 7.00
CA THR A 24 6.77 24.63 5.86
C THR A 24 7.23 26.03 6.25
N PRO A 25 8.51 26.41 6.01
CA PRO A 25 8.98 27.75 6.32
C PRO A 25 8.10 28.79 5.60
N PRO A 26 7.82 29.94 6.25
CA PRO A 26 6.97 30.96 5.65
C PRO A 26 7.63 31.54 4.39
N LEU A 27 6.84 31.70 3.33
CA LEU A 27 7.24 32.41 2.13
C LEU A 27 7.18 33.91 2.39
N VAL A 28 8.34 34.53 2.62
CA VAL A 28 8.45 35.97 2.94
C VAL A 28 8.79 36.73 1.66
N LEU A 29 7.92 37.65 1.25
CA LEU A 29 8.20 38.52 0.09
C LEU A 29 9.20 39.59 0.51
N THR A 30 10.32 39.67 -0.21
CA THR A 30 11.35 40.69 0.01
C THR A 30 10.89 42.03 -0.54
N ASN A 31 11.00 43.06 0.27
CA ASN A 31 10.58 44.42 -0.05
C ASN A 31 11.76 45.26 -0.62
N GLY A 32 11.48 46.31 -1.37
CA GLY A 32 12.49 47.24 -1.93
C GLY A 32 12.50 47.40 -3.45
N ASP A 33 11.68 46.67 -4.21
CA ASP A 33 11.55 46.79 -5.68
C ASP A 33 10.48 47.83 -6.03
N VAL A 34 10.80 49.10 -5.83
CA VAL A 34 9.87 50.23 -5.94
C VAL A 34 9.33 50.36 -7.35
N ASN A 35 10.19 50.18 -8.36
CA ASN A 35 9.84 50.38 -9.76
C ASN A 35 9.15 49.16 -10.42
N GLY A 36 9.18 48.00 -9.75
CA GLY A 36 8.52 46.76 -10.18
C GLY A 36 9.24 46.00 -11.29
N ASP A 37 10.54 46.23 -11.48
CA ASP A 37 11.36 45.53 -12.48
C ASP A 37 11.91 44.19 -11.99
N ASN A 38 11.57 43.82 -10.75
CA ASN A 38 11.95 42.57 -10.09
C ASN A 38 13.45 42.48 -9.78
N THR A 39 14.11 43.63 -9.64
CA THR A 39 15.47 43.82 -9.13
C THR A 39 15.44 44.95 -8.10
N ILE A 40 16.30 44.90 -7.08
CA ILE A 40 16.46 46.00 -6.13
C ILE A 40 17.80 46.66 -6.42
N ASP A 41 17.78 47.83 -7.04
CA ASP A 41 18.99 48.55 -7.43
C ASP A 41 18.94 50.06 -7.13
N ASP A 42 19.92 50.79 -7.64
CA ASP A 42 20.04 52.24 -7.42
C ASP A 42 18.84 53.03 -7.98
N THR A 43 18.08 52.46 -8.90
CA THR A 43 16.85 53.05 -9.45
C THR A 43 15.76 53.09 -8.39
N ASP A 44 15.60 52.01 -7.62
CA ASP A 44 14.66 51.96 -6.49
C ASP A 44 15.11 52.89 -5.36
N LEU A 45 16.41 52.93 -5.12
CA LEU A 45 17.00 53.82 -4.12
C LEU A 45 16.74 55.30 -4.45
N LEU A 46 16.93 55.67 -5.73
CA LEU A 46 16.66 57.03 -6.20
C LEU A 46 15.17 57.38 -6.14
N ALA A 47 14.28 56.41 -6.39
CA ALA A 47 12.83 56.63 -6.29
C ALA A 47 12.43 57.01 -4.85
N VAL A 48 12.92 56.27 -3.84
CA VAL A 48 12.69 56.60 -2.42
C VAL A 48 13.32 57.94 -2.05
N LEU A 49 14.56 58.21 -2.47
CA LEU A 49 15.25 59.48 -2.17
C LEU A 49 14.51 60.70 -2.73
N PHE A 50 13.91 60.62 -3.92
CA PHE A 50 13.14 61.72 -4.49
C PHE A 50 11.78 61.93 -3.83
N ALA A 51 11.25 60.90 -3.16
CA ALA A 51 9.98 60.96 -2.44
C ALA A 51 10.13 61.25 -0.93
N MET A 52 11.35 61.48 -0.43
CA MET A 52 11.60 61.71 1.00
C MET A 52 10.73 62.80 1.61
N GLY A 53 10.06 62.47 2.73
CA GLY A 53 9.18 63.36 3.47
C GLY A 53 7.76 63.48 2.87
N GLN A 54 7.45 62.74 1.81
CA GLN A 54 6.10 62.72 1.23
C GLN A 54 5.14 61.95 2.15
N SER A 55 3.94 62.49 2.38
CA SER A 55 2.85 61.77 3.03
C SER A 55 2.06 60.97 2.00
N CYS A 56 1.82 59.69 2.28
CA CYS A 56 1.21 58.74 1.37
C CYS A 56 -0.07 58.10 1.95
N PRO A 57 -1.14 58.89 2.19
CA PRO A 57 -2.39 58.39 2.77
C PRO A 57 -3.14 57.37 1.89
N LEU A 58 -2.77 57.25 0.61
CA LEU A 58 -3.28 56.26 -0.35
C LEU A 58 -2.26 55.15 -0.69
N GLY A 59 -1.08 55.15 -0.04
CA GLY A 59 0.02 54.23 -0.28
C GLY A 59 0.76 54.50 -1.60
N CYS A 60 1.86 55.24 -1.55
CA CYS A 60 2.76 55.44 -2.70
C CYS A 60 3.81 54.32 -2.76
N PRO A 61 4.28 53.87 -3.94
CA PRO A 61 5.25 52.77 -4.04
C PRO A 61 6.51 52.94 -3.17
N GLU A 62 6.92 54.18 -2.90
CA GLU A 62 8.10 54.54 -2.14
C GLU A 62 7.93 54.37 -0.61
N ASP A 63 6.70 54.33 -0.09
CA ASP A 63 6.37 53.96 1.29
C ASP A 63 6.38 52.42 1.40
N LEU A 64 7.55 51.88 1.73
CA LEU A 64 7.85 50.46 1.78
C LEU A 64 7.45 49.85 3.13
N THR A 65 7.46 50.61 4.22
CA THR A 65 6.96 50.14 5.53
C THR A 65 5.43 50.12 5.57
N GLY A 66 4.77 51.00 4.82
CA GLY A 66 3.32 51.13 4.78
C GLY A 66 2.75 51.94 5.95
N ASP A 67 3.56 52.78 6.59
CA ASP A 67 3.16 53.61 7.72
C ASP A 67 2.56 54.97 7.30
N GLY A 68 2.58 55.26 5.99
CA GLY A 68 1.95 56.43 5.39
C GLY A 68 2.89 57.62 5.19
N VAL A 69 4.19 57.49 5.45
CA VAL A 69 5.20 58.52 5.18
C VAL A 69 6.43 57.86 4.54
N VAL A 70 7.05 58.54 3.58
CA VAL A 70 8.34 58.09 3.04
C VAL A 70 9.46 58.67 3.89
N ASP A 71 10.20 57.83 4.62
CA ASP A 71 11.29 58.25 5.51
C ASP A 71 12.55 57.35 5.45
N ASP A 72 13.47 57.54 6.40
CA ASP A 72 14.73 56.80 6.43
C ASP A 72 14.54 55.29 6.67
N ALA A 73 13.41 54.83 7.21
CA ALA A 73 13.10 53.41 7.32
C ALA A 73 12.87 52.78 5.94
N ASP A 74 12.15 53.45 5.04
CA ASP A 74 11.96 52.99 3.66
C ASP A 74 13.28 52.96 2.90
N LEU A 75 14.11 53.99 3.08
CA LEU A 75 15.44 54.05 2.48
C LEU A 75 16.31 52.87 2.91
N LEU A 76 16.30 52.54 4.20
CA LEU A 76 17.07 51.42 4.75
C LEU A 76 16.61 50.06 4.21
N ILE A 77 15.31 49.87 3.94
CA ILE A 77 14.79 48.63 3.31
C ILE A 77 15.45 48.40 1.95
N VAL A 78 15.49 49.43 1.09
CA VAL A 78 16.15 49.32 -0.23
C VAL A 78 17.65 49.05 -0.07
N MET A 79 18.32 49.75 0.85
CA MET A 79 19.76 49.56 1.07
C MET A 79 20.11 48.15 1.60
N PHE A 80 19.31 47.58 2.49
CA PHE A 80 19.54 46.23 3.03
C PHE A 80 19.27 45.12 2.02
N HIS A 81 18.39 45.36 1.05
CA HIS A 81 18.05 44.39 0.01
C HIS A 81 18.68 44.67 -1.35
N SER A 82 19.51 45.72 -1.46
CA SER A 82 20.20 46.12 -2.69
C SER A 82 20.99 44.95 -3.30
N GLY A 83 20.86 44.78 -4.61
CA GLY A 83 21.46 43.71 -5.39
C GLY A 83 20.67 42.39 -5.38
N GLN A 84 19.55 42.30 -4.67
CA GLN A 84 18.66 41.15 -4.76
C GLN A 84 17.81 41.20 -6.03
N GLN A 85 17.52 40.03 -6.58
CA GLN A 85 16.67 39.87 -7.76
C GLN A 85 15.61 38.82 -7.47
N GLY A 86 14.37 39.10 -7.87
CA GLY A 86 13.28 38.16 -7.71
C GLY A 86 13.37 37.03 -8.73
N SER A 87 12.66 35.94 -8.47
CA SER A 87 12.59 34.80 -9.38
C SER A 87 11.97 35.17 -10.73
N PRO A 88 12.30 34.49 -11.83
CA PRO A 88 11.71 34.79 -13.15
C PRO A 88 10.20 34.50 -13.18
N ALA A 89 9.48 35.03 -14.17
CA ALA A 89 8.08 34.66 -14.40
C ALA A 89 7.97 33.21 -14.91
N PHE A 90 6.88 32.52 -14.58
CA PHE A 90 6.57 31.25 -15.24
C PHE A 90 6.14 31.47 -16.69
N ALA A 91 6.55 30.60 -17.60
CA ALA A 91 5.98 30.54 -18.95
C ALA A 91 4.61 29.86 -18.91
N GLY A 92 3.73 30.16 -19.88
CA GLY A 92 2.44 29.48 -20.04
C GLY A 92 1.22 30.34 -19.68
N GLN A 93 0.06 29.69 -19.57
CA GLN A 93 -1.21 30.37 -19.30
C GLN A 93 -1.75 29.99 -17.92
N VAL A 94 -2.39 30.96 -17.26
CA VAL A 94 -3.05 30.72 -15.97
C VAL A 94 -4.30 29.87 -16.19
N GLN A 95 -4.45 28.83 -15.38
CA GLN A 95 -5.61 27.95 -15.39
C GLN A 95 -6.13 27.71 -13.97
N SER A 96 -7.45 27.57 -13.84
CA SER A 96 -8.05 27.15 -12.57
C SER A 96 -7.58 25.74 -12.19
N PRO A 97 -7.18 25.52 -10.92
CA PRO A 97 -6.83 24.21 -10.40
C PRO A 97 -8.03 23.25 -10.46
N SER A 98 -7.81 22.00 -10.89
CA SER A 98 -8.88 20.99 -11.06
C SER A 98 -8.55 19.62 -10.45
N GLY A 99 -7.62 19.58 -9.51
CA GLY A 99 -7.24 18.38 -8.77
C GLY A 99 -8.07 18.17 -7.49
N ALA A 100 -7.72 17.12 -6.74
CA ALA A 100 -8.48 16.66 -5.57
C ALA A 100 -7.85 17.02 -4.23
N PHE A 101 -6.66 17.64 -4.23
CA PHE A 101 -5.87 17.85 -3.02
C PHE A 101 -5.89 19.31 -2.58
N GLY A 102 -5.71 19.50 -1.26
CA GLY A 102 -5.58 20.81 -0.64
C GLY A 102 -4.35 20.84 0.26
N THR A 103 -3.70 22.00 0.36
CA THR A 103 -2.61 22.24 1.32
C THR A 103 -2.59 23.72 1.71
N THR A 104 -1.89 24.04 2.79
CA THR A 104 -1.79 25.40 3.30
C THR A 104 -0.34 25.86 3.20
N LEU A 105 -0.13 27.08 2.70
CA LEU A 105 1.17 27.74 2.69
C LEU A 105 1.10 28.99 3.57
N THR A 106 2.13 29.22 4.39
CA THR A 106 2.26 30.48 5.13
C THR A 106 2.97 31.52 4.27
N VAL A 107 2.36 32.69 4.09
CA VAL A 107 2.92 33.81 3.31
C VAL A 107 2.95 35.08 4.17
N ARG A 108 3.98 35.90 4.02
CA ARG A 108 4.14 37.18 4.75
C ARG A 108 4.79 38.23 3.86
N LEU A 109 4.38 39.50 4.01
CA LEU A 109 5.08 40.64 3.43
C LEU A 109 6.19 41.09 4.39
N GLY A 110 7.45 41.01 3.97
CA GLY A 110 8.58 41.48 4.78
C GLY A 110 8.51 42.98 5.04
N ASP A 111 8.84 43.39 6.26
CA ASP A 111 9.00 44.79 6.70
C ASP A 111 7.74 45.68 6.58
N TRP A 112 6.60 45.09 6.24
CA TRP A 112 5.32 45.78 6.03
C TRP A 112 4.49 45.86 7.31
N VAL A 113 4.08 47.06 7.71
CA VAL A 113 3.16 47.30 8.84
C VAL A 113 1.80 47.86 8.43
N GLY A 114 1.63 48.15 7.13
CA GLY A 114 0.39 48.68 6.57
C GLY A 114 -0.74 47.66 6.42
N SER A 115 -1.81 48.09 5.74
CA SER A 115 -2.97 47.24 5.45
C SER A 115 -2.63 46.04 4.54
N VAL A 116 -3.41 44.96 4.65
CA VAL A 116 -3.23 43.75 3.84
C VAL A 116 -3.24 44.05 2.34
N GLN A 117 -2.31 43.45 1.60
CA GLN A 117 -2.19 43.54 0.15
C GLN A 117 -2.66 42.27 -0.52
N SER A 118 -3.11 42.39 -1.77
CA SER A 118 -3.45 41.22 -2.58
C SER A 118 -2.17 40.62 -3.17
N VAL A 119 -1.91 39.35 -2.86
CA VAL A 119 -0.75 38.58 -3.34
C VAL A 119 -1.25 37.40 -4.16
N LYS A 120 -0.62 37.20 -5.32
CA LYS A 120 -0.78 36.00 -6.14
C LYS A 120 0.20 34.94 -5.68
N VAL A 121 -0.29 33.73 -5.47
CA VAL A 121 0.52 32.52 -5.28
C VAL A 121 0.36 31.67 -6.53
N GLN A 122 1.44 31.55 -7.29
CA GLN A 122 1.50 30.78 -8.52
C GLN A 122 2.27 29.48 -8.29
N LEU A 123 1.75 28.39 -8.84
CA LEU A 123 2.34 27.07 -8.76
C LEU A 123 2.52 26.48 -10.15
N LYS A 124 3.64 25.79 -10.34
CA LYS A 124 3.92 25.05 -11.54
C LYS A 124 4.72 23.77 -11.23
N PRO A 125 4.49 22.63 -11.92
CA PRO A 125 5.26 21.42 -11.67
C PRO A 125 6.77 21.66 -11.80
N VAL A 126 7.56 21.12 -10.87
CA VAL A 126 9.02 21.28 -10.85
C VAL A 126 9.63 20.84 -12.18
N GLY A 127 10.54 21.64 -12.72
CA GLY A 127 11.25 21.38 -13.98
C GLY A 127 10.49 21.79 -15.24
N THR A 128 9.30 22.39 -15.09
CA THR A 128 8.48 22.88 -16.21
C THR A 128 8.35 24.41 -16.23
N GLU A 129 9.14 25.13 -15.43
CA GLU A 129 9.01 26.57 -15.19
C GLU A 129 9.02 27.40 -16.47
N SER A 130 9.83 26.99 -17.46
CA SER A 130 9.99 27.63 -18.77
C SER A 130 9.12 27.02 -19.89
N ASP A 131 8.36 25.96 -19.63
CA ASP A 131 7.51 25.31 -20.65
C ASP A 131 6.17 26.04 -20.82
N GLY A 132 5.96 26.66 -21.98
CA GLY A 132 4.72 27.39 -22.29
C GLY A 132 3.45 26.55 -22.40
N ASN A 133 3.56 25.22 -22.49
CA ASN A 133 2.41 24.32 -22.63
C ASN A 133 1.86 23.84 -21.28
N VAL A 134 2.63 23.99 -20.21
CA VAL A 134 2.22 23.57 -18.87
C VAL A 134 1.50 24.73 -18.16
N PRO A 135 0.28 24.51 -17.63
CA PRO A 135 -0.50 25.57 -17.01
C PRO A 135 0.14 26.11 -15.73
N ILE A 136 -0.17 27.36 -15.41
CA ILE A 136 0.15 28.00 -14.14
C ILE A 136 -1.11 27.94 -13.26
N TYR A 137 -1.02 27.35 -12.08
CA TYR A 137 -2.10 27.40 -11.10
C TYR A 137 -1.93 28.66 -10.25
N GLU A 138 -2.96 29.51 -10.19
CA GLU A 138 -2.89 30.80 -9.48
C GLU A 138 -3.98 30.90 -8.41
N TYR A 139 -3.57 31.37 -7.24
CA TYR A 139 -4.43 31.73 -6.11
C TYR A 139 -4.19 33.17 -5.73
N THR A 140 -5.21 33.87 -5.23
CA THR A 140 -5.07 35.23 -4.69
C THR A 140 -5.45 35.22 -3.22
N ALA A 141 -4.61 35.83 -2.39
CA ALA A 141 -4.84 35.96 -0.95
C ALA A 141 -4.55 37.38 -0.47
N ALA A 142 -5.21 37.80 0.61
CA ALA A 142 -4.91 39.05 1.29
C ALA A 142 -3.84 38.78 2.37
N VAL A 143 -2.65 39.34 2.21
CA VAL A 143 -1.47 39.08 3.04
C VAL A 143 -0.96 40.39 3.65
N GLY A 144 -0.54 40.37 4.92
CA GLY A 144 0.06 41.52 5.61
C GLY A 144 1.47 41.24 6.13
N GLY A 145 1.92 42.05 7.08
CA GLY A 145 3.23 41.92 7.75
C GLY A 145 3.39 40.72 8.68
N THR A 146 2.30 40.01 8.94
CA THR A 146 2.26 38.81 9.79
C THR A 146 1.98 37.56 8.96
N ASP A 147 2.45 36.42 9.45
CA ASP A 147 2.22 35.10 8.85
C ASP A 147 0.74 34.86 8.55
N THR A 148 0.41 34.74 7.26
CA THR A 148 -0.93 34.52 6.75
C THR A 148 -1.01 33.14 6.11
N ALA A 149 -1.96 32.32 6.56
CA ALA A 149 -2.22 31.01 5.96
C ALA A 149 -3.02 31.17 4.66
N VAL A 150 -2.46 30.68 3.55
CA VAL A 150 -3.08 30.65 2.23
C VAL A 150 -3.48 29.22 1.90
N GLU A 151 -4.79 29.01 1.76
CA GLU A 151 -5.38 27.73 1.41
C GLU A 151 -5.30 27.49 -0.10
N LEU A 152 -4.53 26.48 -0.49
CA LEU A 152 -4.35 26.05 -1.88
C LEU A 152 -5.18 24.80 -2.12
N THR A 153 -6.38 24.99 -2.67
CA THR A 153 -7.36 23.91 -2.87
C THR A 153 -7.44 23.46 -4.32
N HIS A 154 -7.91 22.24 -4.56
CA HIS A 154 -8.08 21.66 -5.90
C HIS A 154 -6.77 21.52 -6.68
N LEU A 155 -5.65 21.27 -6.01
CA LEU A 155 -4.37 21.02 -6.66
C LEU A 155 -4.28 19.57 -7.17
N PRO A 156 -3.74 19.33 -8.38
CA PRO A 156 -3.32 17.99 -8.77
C PRO A 156 -2.17 17.49 -7.88
N ALA A 157 -2.06 16.18 -7.74
CA ALA A 157 -0.92 15.55 -7.10
C ALA A 157 0.40 15.92 -7.82
N GLY A 158 1.46 16.23 -7.07
CA GLY A 158 2.77 16.53 -7.66
C GLY A 158 3.68 17.35 -6.76
N VAL A 159 4.90 17.59 -7.26
CA VAL A 159 5.85 18.51 -6.63
C VAL A 159 5.86 19.79 -7.45
N TYR A 160 5.69 20.93 -6.77
CA TYR A 160 5.49 22.22 -7.40
C TYR A 160 6.56 23.23 -6.98
N THR A 161 7.05 23.98 -7.95
CA THR A 161 7.73 25.25 -7.73
C THR A 161 6.67 26.30 -7.44
N VAL A 162 6.81 26.99 -6.32
CA VAL A 162 5.83 27.99 -5.85
C VAL A 162 6.46 29.37 -5.86
N ARG A 163 5.79 30.33 -6.48
CA ARG A 163 6.20 31.73 -6.51
C ARG A 163 5.07 32.62 -6.02
N ALA A 164 5.39 33.55 -5.12
CA ALA A 164 4.47 34.60 -4.72
C ALA A 164 4.89 35.95 -5.31
N LEU A 165 3.91 36.75 -5.70
CA LEU A 165 4.11 38.09 -6.24
C LEU A 165 2.94 39.00 -5.87
N PRO A 166 3.16 40.31 -5.70
CA PRO A 166 2.07 41.24 -5.44
C PRO A 166 1.16 41.38 -6.67
N VAL A 167 -0.13 41.66 -6.45
CA VAL A 167 -1.09 41.93 -7.53
C VAL A 167 -0.87 43.31 -8.14
N ALA A 168 -0.57 44.31 -7.30
CA ALA A 168 -0.10 45.61 -7.75
C ALA A 168 1.40 45.52 -7.99
N ALA A 169 1.88 46.06 -9.11
CA ALA A 169 3.31 46.11 -9.38
C ALA A 169 4.01 47.08 -8.40
N GLY A 170 5.24 46.74 -8.02
CA GLY A 170 6.09 47.52 -7.13
C GLY A 170 6.10 47.02 -5.68
N ARG A 171 7.09 47.53 -4.93
CA ARG A 171 7.50 47.21 -3.56
C ARG A 171 8.14 45.85 -3.35
N TRP A 172 7.52 44.75 -3.79
CA TRP A 172 8.00 43.40 -3.47
C TRP A 172 8.52 42.62 -4.67
N LEU A 173 9.66 41.96 -4.47
CA LEU A 173 10.21 40.99 -5.41
C LEU A 173 9.29 39.76 -5.53
N ARG A 174 9.34 39.12 -6.71
CA ARG A 174 8.78 37.77 -6.88
C ARG A 174 9.62 36.77 -6.09
N THR A 175 9.06 36.21 -5.03
CA THR A 175 9.78 35.26 -4.17
C THR A 175 9.37 33.83 -4.47
N GLU A 176 10.36 32.96 -4.64
CA GLU A 176 10.17 31.50 -4.75
C GLU A 176 10.31 30.83 -3.38
N LEU A 177 9.49 29.81 -3.14
CA LEU A 177 9.59 28.98 -1.94
C LEU A 177 10.91 28.21 -1.97
N SER A 178 11.66 28.27 -0.87
CA SER A 178 13.01 27.70 -0.78
C SER A 178 13.08 26.20 -1.04
N GLU A 179 12.00 25.49 -0.74
CA GLU A 179 11.84 24.06 -1.00
C GLU A 179 10.58 23.83 -1.84
N PRO A 180 10.60 22.93 -2.82
CA PRO A 180 9.41 22.63 -3.61
C PRO A 180 8.23 22.18 -2.75
N LEU A 181 7.03 22.71 -3.05
CA LEU A 181 5.82 22.31 -2.38
C LEU A 181 5.42 20.92 -2.86
N THR A 182 5.50 19.95 -1.97
CA THR A 182 4.99 18.60 -2.23
C THR A 182 3.50 18.58 -1.92
N VAL A 183 2.67 18.60 -2.96
CA VAL A 183 1.24 18.29 -2.82
C VAL A 183 1.15 16.78 -2.76
N PRO A 184 0.63 16.21 -1.66
CA PRO A 184 0.56 14.76 -1.50
C PRO A 184 -0.09 14.13 -2.72
N SER A 185 0.72 13.46 -3.53
CA SER A 185 0.20 12.42 -4.38
C SER A 185 -0.16 11.28 -3.45
N GLY A 186 -1.44 10.94 -3.32
CA GLY A 186 -1.84 9.63 -2.79
C GLY A 186 -1.37 8.49 -3.71
N GLY A 187 -0.08 8.44 -4.02
CA GLY A 187 0.55 7.66 -5.08
C GLY A 187 1.56 8.47 -5.88
N GLY A 188 2.85 8.37 -5.53
CA GLY A 188 3.83 8.14 -6.60
C GLY A 188 3.38 6.90 -7.38
N MET A 189 3.85 6.68 -8.62
CA MET A 189 3.56 5.39 -9.26
C MET A 189 3.95 4.29 -8.27
N PRO A 190 3.00 3.49 -7.76
CA PRO A 190 3.32 2.47 -6.78
C PRO A 190 4.40 1.61 -7.41
N ALA A 191 5.44 1.28 -6.63
CA ALA A 191 6.44 0.35 -7.11
C ALA A 191 5.72 -0.88 -7.67
N VAL A 192 6.23 -1.41 -8.78
CA VAL A 192 5.70 -2.67 -9.34
C VAL A 192 5.63 -3.67 -8.20
N HIS A 193 4.43 -4.17 -7.90
CA HIS A 193 4.27 -5.11 -6.83
C HIS A 193 4.91 -6.44 -7.24
N ILE A 194 5.94 -6.84 -6.50
CA ILE A 194 6.60 -8.13 -6.65
C ILE A 194 6.33 -8.88 -5.34
N PRO A 195 5.40 -9.86 -5.32
CA PRO A 195 5.15 -10.64 -4.13
C PRO A 195 6.41 -11.42 -3.73
N ALA A 196 6.76 -11.41 -2.44
CA ALA A 196 7.90 -12.19 -1.97
C ALA A 196 7.51 -13.67 -1.76
N PRO A 197 8.42 -14.62 -1.98
CA PRO A 197 8.19 -16.01 -1.58
C PRO A 197 7.88 -16.11 -0.08
N ALA A 198 7.15 -17.15 0.34
CA ALA A 198 6.68 -17.30 1.72
C ALA A 198 7.81 -17.19 2.78
N TRP A 199 9.03 -17.60 2.45
CA TRP A 199 10.19 -17.52 3.35
C TRP A 199 10.79 -16.10 3.48
N ALA A 200 10.43 -15.19 2.58
CA ALA A 200 10.90 -13.81 2.52
C ALA A 200 9.79 -12.78 2.79
N GLU A 201 8.55 -13.19 3.09
CA GLU A 201 7.45 -12.25 3.37
C GLU A 201 7.71 -11.36 4.60
N ALA A 202 8.47 -11.86 5.58
CA ALA A 202 8.75 -11.14 6.82
C ALA A 202 9.60 -9.87 6.65
N VAL A 203 10.26 -9.70 5.50
CA VAL A 203 11.08 -8.51 5.18
C VAL A 203 10.33 -7.49 4.33
N ILE A 204 9.07 -7.73 3.97
CA ILE A 204 8.24 -6.74 3.27
C ILE A 204 7.79 -5.66 4.27
N PRO A 205 8.10 -4.37 4.04
CA PRO A 205 7.53 -3.28 4.82
C PRO A 205 6.01 -3.25 4.60
N THR A 206 5.26 -3.60 5.64
CA THR A 206 3.80 -3.61 5.64
C THR A 206 3.30 -2.72 6.76
N ASP A 207 2.20 -2.00 6.52
CA ASP A 207 1.36 -1.64 7.66
C ASP A 207 0.63 -2.92 8.11
N ALA A 208 0.76 -3.24 9.38
CA ALA A 208 0.04 -4.35 9.98
C ALA A 208 -0.16 -3.99 11.45
N ALA A 209 -1.36 -4.22 11.96
CA ALA A 209 -1.57 -4.17 13.41
C ALA A 209 -0.77 -5.33 14.06
N PRO A 210 -0.09 -5.10 15.20
CA PRO A 210 0.70 -6.15 15.84
C PRO A 210 -0.18 -7.35 16.20
N ALA A 211 0.17 -8.51 15.65
CA ALA A 211 -0.50 -9.79 15.90
C ALA A 211 -0.10 -10.36 17.27
N VAL A 212 -0.53 -9.75 18.38
CA VAL A 212 -0.36 -10.37 19.71
C VAL A 212 -1.59 -10.16 20.60
N GLY A 213 -2.31 -11.26 20.85
CA GLY A 213 -2.88 -11.56 22.17
C GLY A 213 -4.17 -10.86 22.62
N VAL A 214 -4.77 -9.97 21.84
CA VAL A 214 -6.05 -9.34 22.17
C VAL A 214 -6.97 -9.42 20.97
N GLY A 215 -8.19 -9.93 21.17
CA GLY A 215 -9.22 -10.07 20.13
C GLY A 215 -9.43 -8.75 19.37
N GLY A 216 -8.74 -8.61 18.24
CA GLY A 216 -8.73 -7.40 17.46
C GLY A 216 -10.05 -7.20 16.73
N GLY A 217 -10.34 -5.96 16.34
CA GLY A 217 -11.44 -5.66 15.41
C GLY A 217 -11.16 -6.21 14.00
N SER A 218 -12.02 -5.86 13.05
CA SER A 218 -11.94 -6.33 11.67
C SER A 218 -10.67 -5.92 10.90
N SER A 219 -9.95 -4.90 11.36
CA SER A 219 -8.68 -4.46 10.75
C SER A 219 -7.47 -5.34 11.08
N ARG A 220 -7.57 -6.28 12.04
CA ARG A 220 -6.44 -7.09 12.50
C ARG A 220 -5.85 -8.01 11.42
N ALA A 221 -6.63 -8.30 10.40
CA ALA A 221 -6.25 -9.15 9.28
C ALA A 221 -5.82 -8.32 8.05
N ASN A 222 -5.86 -7.00 8.13
CA ASN A 222 -5.53 -6.13 7.00
C ASN A 222 -4.05 -5.83 6.98
N ARG A 223 -3.48 -5.79 5.77
CA ARG A 223 -2.11 -5.37 5.51
C ARG A 223 -2.06 -4.54 4.25
N VAL A 224 -1.24 -3.50 4.25
CA VAL A 224 -0.92 -2.73 3.04
C VAL A 224 0.59 -2.79 2.82
N ASN A 225 0.97 -3.21 1.62
CA ASN A 225 2.35 -3.09 1.19
C ASN A 225 2.68 -1.61 0.95
N LEU A 226 3.57 -1.05 1.77
CA LEU A 226 3.84 0.39 1.78
C LEU A 226 4.47 0.93 0.48
N ALA A 227 5.16 0.08 -0.27
CA ALA A 227 5.82 0.47 -1.52
C ALA A 227 4.88 0.44 -2.73
N SER A 228 3.92 -0.48 -2.75
CA SER A 228 3.03 -0.71 -3.90
C SER A 228 1.57 -0.30 -3.65
N GLY A 229 1.20 -0.02 -2.39
CA GLY A 229 -0.17 0.25 -1.98
C GLY A 229 -1.12 -0.93 -2.22
N VAL A 230 -0.59 -2.15 -2.41
CA VAL A 230 -1.40 -3.37 -2.55
C VAL A 230 -1.98 -3.70 -1.19
N TYR A 231 -3.31 -3.81 -1.17
CA TYR A 231 -4.06 -4.31 -0.02
C TYR A 231 -4.09 -5.83 -0.02
N GLU A 232 -3.81 -6.39 1.15
CA GLU A 232 -3.90 -7.79 1.48
C GLU A 232 -4.77 -7.99 2.71
N HIS A 233 -5.49 -9.11 2.73
CA HIS A 233 -6.28 -9.51 3.88
C HIS A 233 -5.96 -10.96 4.24
N THR A 234 -5.31 -11.12 5.40
CA THR A 234 -4.80 -12.37 5.98
C THR A 234 -5.57 -12.69 7.27
N PRO A 235 -6.81 -13.21 7.21
CA PRO A 235 -7.53 -13.64 8.40
C PRO A 235 -6.80 -14.79 9.09
N GLU A 236 -7.16 -15.06 10.35
CA GLU A 236 -6.68 -16.28 11.02
C GLU A 236 -7.07 -17.54 10.22
N PRO A 237 -6.36 -18.66 10.40
CA PRO A 237 -6.77 -19.92 9.77
C PRO A 237 -8.21 -20.24 10.10
N ASP A 238 -9.03 -20.49 9.07
CA ASP A 238 -10.42 -20.89 9.25
C ASP A 238 -10.47 -22.22 10.04
N SER A 239 -9.51 -23.13 9.81
CA SER A 239 -9.42 -24.40 10.52
C SER A 239 -7.99 -24.79 10.85
N VAL A 240 -7.78 -25.23 12.10
CA VAL A 240 -6.56 -25.89 12.57
C VAL A 240 -6.95 -27.25 13.15
N VAL A 241 -6.46 -28.33 12.53
CA VAL A 241 -6.75 -29.71 12.95
C VAL A 241 -5.46 -30.37 13.41
N ALA A 242 -5.44 -30.79 14.67
CA ALA A 242 -4.32 -31.53 15.22
C ALA A 242 -4.19 -32.89 14.51
N ASN A 243 -2.95 -33.25 14.17
CA ASN A 243 -2.62 -34.54 13.59
C ASN A 243 -1.50 -35.17 14.44
N PRO A 244 -1.83 -36.12 15.35
CA PRO A 244 -0.82 -36.81 16.15
C PRO A 244 0.25 -37.52 15.31
N ASP A 245 -0.10 -37.93 14.08
CA ASP A 245 0.75 -38.70 13.19
C ASP A 245 1.40 -37.86 12.08
N GLY A 246 1.66 -36.57 12.33
CA GLY A 246 2.32 -35.72 11.33
C GLY A 246 2.12 -34.23 11.54
N PRO A 247 2.28 -33.41 10.48
CA PRO A 247 1.99 -32.00 10.59
C PRO A 247 0.49 -31.78 10.74
N GLU A 248 0.12 -30.75 11.52
CA GLU A 248 -1.25 -30.28 11.67
C GLU A 248 -1.80 -29.72 10.35
N VAL A 249 -3.11 -29.83 10.15
CA VAL A 249 -3.78 -29.17 9.03
C VAL A 249 -4.04 -27.71 9.42
N ARG A 250 -3.65 -26.78 8.54
CA ARG A 250 -3.94 -25.34 8.69
C ARG A 250 -4.54 -24.82 7.39
N PHE A 251 -5.86 -24.75 7.33
CA PHE A 251 -6.56 -24.15 6.21
C PHE A 251 -6.78 -22.67 6.48
N ALA A 252 -6.14 -21.82 5.68
CA ALA A 252 -6.27 -20.36 5.76
C ALA A 252 -6.58 -19.80 4.39
N ARG A 253 -7.26 -18.66 4.37
CA ARG A 253 -7.54 -17.89 3.15
C ARG A 253 -6.67 -16.65 3.12
N PHE A 254 -6.40 -16.17 1.93
CA PHE A 254 -5.67 -14.95 1.66
C PHE A 254 -6.38 -14.18 0.56
N TYR A 255 -6.58 -12.88 0.74
CA TYR A 255 -7.01 -12.00 -0.33
C TYR A 255 -5.92 -11.01 -0.67
N SER A 256 -5.71 -10.75 -1.96
CA SER A 256 -4.84 -9.68 -2.44
C SER A 256 -5.46 -8.95 -3.63
N THR A 257 -5.39 -7.62 -3.58
CA THR A 257 -5.83 -6.77 -4.70
C THR A 257 -4.93 -6.96 -5.93
N HIS A 258 -3.66 -7.37 -5.74
CA HIS A 258 -2.77 -7.73 -6.85
C HIS A 258 -3.28 -8.96 -7.59
N LEU A 259 -3.64 -10.02 -6.86
CA LEU A 259 -4.21 -11.24 -7.45
C LEU A 259 -5.57 -10.97 -8.09
N ALA A 260 -6.39 -10.12 -7.47
CA ALA A 260 -7.68 -9.71 -8.03
C ALA A 260 -7.51 -9.03 -9.40
N LYS A 261 -6.54 -8.10 -9.52
CA LYS A 261 -6.18 -7.43 -10.77
C LYS A 261 -5.65 -8.40 -11.83
N GLN A 262 -4.92 -9.43 -11.42
CA GLN A 262 -4.45 -10.49 -12.31
C GLN A 262 -5.54 -11.50 -12.72
N GLY A 263 -6.74 -11.42 -12.13
CA GLY A 263 -7.79 -12.42 -12.33
C GLY A 263 -7.46 -13.78 -11.71
N TYR A 264 -6.53 -13.82 -10.75
CA TYR A 264 -6.06 -15.06 -10.13
C TYR A 264 -6.88 -15.41 -8.88
N ALA A 265 -7.13 -16.71 -8.69
CA ALA A 265 -7.66 -17.29 -7.46
C ALA A 265 -7.33 -18.79 -7.38
N SER A 266 -7.37 -19.34 -6.17
CA SER A 266 -7.29 -20.80 -6.00
C SER A 266 -8.55 -21.47 -6.56
N PRO A 267 -8.45 -22.68 -7.12
CA PRO A 267 -9.61 -23.39 -7.68
C PRO A 267 -10.78 -23.51 -6.69
N GLY A 268 -11.93 -22.96 -7.09
CA GLY A 268 -13.14 -22.93 -6.28
C GLY A 268 -13.27 -21.74 -5.32
N LEU A 269 -12.30 -20.82 -5.29
CA LEU A 269 -12.44 -19.53 -4.61
C LEU A 269 -12.65 -18.38 -5.61
N PRO A 270 -13.38 -17.32 -5.24
CA PRO A 270 -13.54 -16.13 -6.09
C PRO A 270 -12.24 -15.39 -6.37
N VAL A 271 -12.18 -14.66 -7.49
CA VAL A 271 -11.01 -13.87 -7.92
C VAL A 271 -10.46 -13.00 -6.78
N GLY A 272 -9.13 -13.00 -6.63
CA GLY A 272 -8.42 -12.32 -5.56
C GLY A 272 -8.21 -13.16 -4.31
N TRP A 273 -8.93 -14.29 -4.15
CA TRP A 273 -8.79 -15.19 -3.00
C TRP A 273 -7.98 -16.44 -3.32
N THR A 274 -7.06 -16.77 -2.42
CA THR A 274 -6.33 -18.03 -2.44
C THR A 274 -6.40 -18.73 -1.09
N HIS A 275 -6.00 -20.01 -1.04
CA HIS A 275 -5.90 -20.78 0.19
C HIS A 275 -4.47 -21.27 0.45
N SER A 276 -4.16 -21.61 1.71
CA SER A 276 -2.82 -22.02 2.18
C SER A 276 -2.18 -23.20 1.43
N TYR A 277 -2.99 -24.05 0.79
CA TYR A 277 -2.52 -25.20 0.01
C TYR A 277 -2.43 -24.96 -1.51
N ASP A 278 -2.54 -23.71 -1.97
CA ASP A 278 -2.43 -23.36 -3.40
C ASP A 278 -0.96 -23.17 -3.80
N LEU A 279 -0.18 -24.23 -3.59
CA LEU A 279 1.20 -24.34 -4.00
C LEU A 279 1.27 -25.23 -5.24
N ARG A 280 1.97 -24.75 -6.27
CA ARG A 280 2.18 -25.52 -7.49
C ARG A 280 3.55 -25.29 -8.09
N LEU A 281 4.03 -26.29 -8.79
CA LEU A 281 5.15 -26.13 -9.72
C LEU A 281 4.59 -26.01 -11.14
N GLU A 282 5.24 -25.20 -11.95
CA GLU A 282 4.86 -24.97 -13.34
C GLU A 282 6.09 -24.99 -14.23
N GLY A 283 6.07 -25.74 -15.32
CA GLY A 283 7.14 -25.76 -16.31
C GLY A 283 7.39 -27.14 -16.91
N ASP A 284 8.59 -27.32 -17.43
CA ASP A 284 9.02 -28.52 -18.15
C ASP A 284 10.23 -29.20 -17.48
N LEU A 285 10.88 -30.11 -18.20
CA LEU A 285 12.05 -30.84 -17.69
C LEU A 285 13.29 -29.96 -17.49
N ASN A 286 13.36 -28.77 -18.10
CA ASN A 286 14.52 -27.90 -18.11
C ASN A 286 14.33 -26.70 -17.18
N GLN A 287 13.11 -26.21 -17.04
CA GLN A 287 12.79 -25.05 -16.22
C GLN A 287 11.48 -25.28 -15.46
N LEU A 288 11.54 -25.14 -14.13
CA LEU A 288 10.38 -25.18 -13.26
C LEU A 288 10.27 -23.86 -12.49
N ALA A 289 9.04 -23.45 -12.18
CA ALA A 289 8.73 -22.31 -11.35
C ALA A 289 7.86 -22.77 -10.17
N LEU A 290 8.29 -22.53 -8.93
CA LEU A 290 7.47 -22.71 -7.74
C LEU A 290 6.59 -21.47 -7.57
N ARG A 291 5.28 -21.66 -7.60
CA ARG A 291 4.26 -20.60 -7.44
C ARG A 291 3.64 -20.68 -6.06
N TYR A 292 3.52 -19.53 -5.41
CA TYR A 292 2.97 -19.37 -4.07
C TYR A 292 1.53 -18.83 -4.10
N PRO A 293 0.73 -19.06 -3.04
CA PRO A 293 -0.64 -18.54 -2.95
C PRO A 293 -0.76 -17.02 -3.03
N ASN A 294 0.30 -16.28 -2.69
CA ASN A 294 0.34 -14.82 -2.76
C ASN A 294 0.69 -14.29 -4.16
N GLY A 295 0.96 -15.16 -5.13
CA GLY A 295 1.38 -14.82 -6.49
C GLY A 295 2.91 -14.77 -6.69
N ALA A 296 3.70 -14.95 -5.64
CA ALA A 296 5.15 -15.02 -5.76
C ALA A 296 5.56 -16.22 -6.60
N SER A 297 6.72 -16.10 -7.24
CA SER A 297 7.30 -17.19 -8.00
C SER A 297 8.80 -17.26 -7.84
N GLU A 298 9.32 -18.49 -7.78
CA GLU A 298 10.74 -18.76 -7.79
C GLU A 298 11.10 -19.71 -8.94
N LEU A 299 12.09 -19.33 -9.74
CA LEU A 299 12.64 -20.20 -10.78
C LEU A 299 13.56 -21.24 -10.15
N LEU A 300 13.38 -22.49 -10.55
CA LEU A 300 14.21 -23.63 -10.15
C LEU A 300 15.06 -24.07 -11.33
N THR A 301 16.37 -24.01 -11.15
CA THR A 301 17.33 -24.49 -12.14
C THR A 301 17.50 -25.99 -11.98
N VAL A 302 17.29 -26.73 -13.07
CA VAL A 302 17.40 -28.18 -13.09
C VAL A 302 18.86 -28.60 -13.33
N GLN A 303 19.38 -29.45 -12.46
CA GLN A 303 20.74 -30.00 -12.58
C GLN A 303 20.73 -31.51 -12.37
N GLN A 304 21.43 -32.25 -13.23
CA GLN A 304 21.68 -33.67 -12.99
C GLN A 304 22.91 -33.85 -12.10
N SER A 305 22.79 -34.65 -11.03
CA SER A 305 23.90 -35.06 -10.18
C SER A 305 23.85 -36.58 -10.00
N GLY A 306 24.70 -37.29 -10.75
CA GLY A 306 24.65 -38.75 -10.84
C GLY A 306 23.28 -39.24 -11.35
N THR A 307 22.59 -40.05 -10.54
CA THR A 307 21.25 -40.59 -10.84
C THR A 307 20.11 -39.70 -10.38
N GLN A 308 20.39 -38.63 -9.61
CA GLN A 308 19.38 -37.72 -9.09
C GLN A 308 19.29 -36.44 -9.92
N TRP A 309 18.08 -35.90 -10.00
CA TRP A 309 17.82 -34.59 -10.55
C TRP A 309 17.59 -33.61 -9.41
N LEU A 310 18.45 -32.61 -9.31
CA LEU A 310 18.37 -31.53 -8.34
C LEU A 310 17.59 -30.34 -8.93
N LEU A 311 16.81 -29.70 -8.09
CA LEU A 311 16.08 -28.46 -8.40
C LEU A 311 16.64 -27.37 -7.48
N ASN A 312 17.47 -26.50 -8.05
CA ASN A 312 18.18 -25.48 -7.31
C ASN A 312 17.39 -24.16 -7.37
N PRO A 313 16.92 -23.63 -6.23
CA PRO A 313 16.33 -22.29 -6.18
C PRO A 313 17.41 -21.20 -6.27
N SER A 314 16.97 -19.95 -6.32
CA SER A 314 17.83 -18.77 -6.21
C SER A 314 18.58 -18.71 -4.87
N ASP A 315 19.69 -17.98 -4.85
CA ASP A 315 20.50 -17.78 -3.65
C ASP A 315 19.65 -17.21 -2.50
N GLY A 316 19.85 -17.78 -1.30
CA GLY A 316 19.12 -17.40 -0.08
C GLY A 316 17.89 -18.24 0.23
N ALA A 317 17.34 -18.98 -0.73
CA ALA A 317 16.18 -19.84 -0.48
C ALA A 317 16.53 -21.01 0.48
N PRO A 318 15.76 -21.23 1.57
CA PRO A 318 16.08 -22.20 2.62
C PRO A 318 15.65 -23.63 2.27
N TYR A 319 15.67 -23.99 0.98
CA TYR A 319 15.23 -25.29 0.50
C TYR A 319 16.06 -25.79 -0.69
N ARG A 320 15.95 -27.10 -0.95
CA ARG A 320 16.52 -27.78 -2.13
C ARG A 320 15.47 -28.73 -2.68
N GLY A 321 15.36 -28.86 -3.99
CA GLY A 321 14.45 -29.80 -4.60
C GLY A 321 15.14 -30.99 -5.23
N ILE A 322 14.39 -32.08 -5.37
CA ILE A 322 14.74 -33.26 -6.15
C ILE A 322 13.56 -33.67 -7.03
N GLY A 323 13.84 -34.39 -8.12
CA GLY A 323 12.79 -34.85 -9.03
C GLY A 323 13.07 -36.22 -9.65
N VAL A 324 11.98 -36.89 -10.03
CA VAL A 324 12.00 -38.10 -10.85
C VAL A 324 11.33 -37.77 -12.18
N ARG A 325 12.00 -38.08 -13.29
CA ARG A 325 11.50 -37.80 -14.64
C ARG A 325 10.73 -39.00 -15.19
N HIS A 326 9.65 -38.73 -15.92
CA HIS A 326 8.98 -39.69 -16.78
C HIS A 326 9.44 -39.49 -18.23
N GLN A 327 10.57 -40.11 -18.61
CA GLN A 327 11.27 -39.82 -19.87
C GLN A 327 10.39 -39.99 -21.11
N ALA A 328 9.57 -41.04 -21.18
CA ALA A 328 8.71 -41.32 -22.33
C ALA A 328 7.63 -40.24 -22.58
N GLN A 329 7.31 -39.43 -21.59
CA GLN A 329 6.27 -38.39 -21.68
C GLN A 329 6.81 -36.97 -21.54
N GLY A 330 8.14 -36.81 -21.48
CA GLY A 330 8.77 -35.49 -21.42
C GLY A 330 8.33 -34.63 -20.23
N ARG A 331 8.02 -35.25 -19.09
CA ARG A 331 7.50 -34.57 -17.89
C ARG A 331 8.16 -35.09 -16.61
N TRP A 332 7.99 -34.37 -15.52
CA TRP A 332 8.31 -34.92 -14.20
C TRP A 332 7.22 -35.89 -13.77
N GLU A 333 7.62 -37.00 -13.14
CA GLU A 333 6.68 -37.91 -12.50
C GLU A 333 6.31 -37.37 -11.12
N ARG A 334 7.35 -37.00 -10.36
CA ARG A 334 7.23 -36.46 -9.00
C ARG A 334 8.37 -35.52 -8.69
N LEU A 335 8.07 -34.50 -7.90
CA LEU A 335 9.01 -33.48 -7.46
C LEU A 335 8.88 -33.36 -5.93
N ARG A 336 10.00 -33.17 -5.23
CA ARG A 336 9.99 -32.94 -3.78
C ARG A 336 10.91 -31.80 -3.41
N ILE A 337 10.41 -30.85 -2.63
CA ILE A 337 11.14 -29.71 -2.07
C ILE A 337 11.42 -30.00 -0.60
N HIS A 338 12.69 -30.00 -0.19
CA HIS A 338 13.13 -30.23 1.17
C HIS A 338 13.59 -28.93 1.82
N PHE A 339 13.16 -28.70 3.06
CA PHE A 339 13.53 -27.53 3.85
C PHE A 339 14.59 -27.87 4.88
N GLN A 340 15.34 -26.85 5.34
CA GLN A 340 16.39 -27.03 6.34
C GLN A 340 15.88 -27.53 7.70
N ASP A 341 14.61 -27.27 8.02
CA ASP A 341 13.98 -27.75 9.27
C ASP A 341 13.63 -29.25 9.23
N GLY A 342 13.86 -29.91 8.09
CA GLY A 342 13.56 -31.31 7.86
C GLY A 342 12.10 -31.58 7.51
N SER A 343 11.31 -30.56 7.14
CA SER A 343 10.03 -30.72 6.44
C SER A 343 10.22 -30.83 4.92
N ALA A 344 9.19 -31.27 4.21
CA ALA A 344 9.22 -31.31 2.75
C ALA A 344 7.84 -31.20 2.12
N TRP A 345 7.80 -30.76 0.87
CA TRP A 345 6.61 -30.71 0.03
C TRP A 345 6.80 -31.61 -1.17
N GLU A 346 5.78 -32.37 -1.53
CA GLU A 346 5.82 -33.26 -2.68
C GLU A 346 4.71 -32.90 -3.67
N PHE A 347 5.07 -32.92 -4.94
CA PHE A 347 4.23 -32.53 -6.05
C PHE A 347 4.16 -33.64 -7.09
N GLU A 348 2.98 -33.80 -7.69
CA GLU A 348 2.72 -34.74 -8.77
C GLU A 348 2.06 -34.04 -9.96
N TYR A 349 2.20 -34.64 -11.14
CA TYR A 349 1.68 -34.08 -12.38
C TYR A 349 0.16 -33.82 -12.32
N ALA A 350 -0.24 -32.60 -12.67
CA ALA A 350 -1.63 -32.15 -12.64
C ALA A 350 -2.24 -31.92 -14.03
N GLY A 351 -1.44 -32.00 -15.09
CA GLY A 351 -1.87 -31.72 -16.47
C GLY A 351 -1.10 -30.55 -17.09
N GLY A 352 -0.91 -30.57 -18.41
CA GLY A 352 -0.16 -29.53 -19.13
C GLY A 352 1.27 -29.39 -18.61
N THR A 353 1.61 -28.22 -18.08
CA THR A 353 2.90 -27.91 -17.44
C THR A 353 2.80 -27.83 -15.92
N GLN A 354 1.68 -28.23 -15.33
CA GLN A 354 1.39 -28.00 -13.90
C GLN A 354 1.61 -29.25 -13.06
N TYR A 355 2.11 -29.03 -11.85
CA TYR A 355 2.29 -30.03 -10.81
C TYR A 355 1.69 -29.50 -9.51
N ARG A 356 0.82 -30.29 -8.89
CA ARG A 356 0.07 -29.90 -7.70
C ARG A 356 0.70 -30.50 -6.45
N LEU A 357 0.62 -29.80 -5.33
CA LEU A 357 1.05 -30.29 -4.05
C LEU A 357 0.21 -31.51 -3.63
N VAL A 358 0.82 -32.67 -3.41
CA VAL A 358 0.12 -33.89 -3.01
C VAL A 358 0.48 -34.36 -1.60
N ARG A 359 1.66 -34.00 -1.07
CA ARG A 359 2.04 -34.33 0.31
C ARG A 359 2.81 -33.21 1.00
N VAL A 360 2.58 -33.06 2.31
CA VAL A 360 3.37 -32.20 3.20
C VAL A 360 3.94 -33.04 4.34
N TYR A 361 5.26 -33.15 4.39
CA TYR A 361 5.98 -33.89 5.42
C TYR A 361 6.28 -32.99 6.61
N GLY A 362 6.08 -33.53 7.81
CA GLY A 362 6.46 -32.84 9.05
C GLY A 362 7.96 -32.90 9.34
N ARG A 363 8.40 -32.12 10.33
CA ARG A 363 9.78 -32.14 10.82
C ARG A 363 10.17 -33.53 11.31
N GLY A 364 11.32 -34.02 10.85
CA GLY A 364 11.86 -35.32 11.27
C GLY A 364 11.21 -36.53 10.57
N GLY A 365 10.43 -36.31 9.50
CA GLY A 365 9.89 -37.39 8.69
C GLY A 365 10.99 -38.21 8.01
N ALA A 366 10.87 -39.54 8.06
CA ALA A 366 11.72 -40.42 7.27
C ALA A 366 11.33 -40.28 5.78
N TYR A 367 12.28 -39.89 4.95
CA TYR A 367 12.06 -39.73 3.52
C TYR A 367 12.22 -41.09 2.83
N HIS A 368 11.11 -41.60 2.29
CA HIS A 368 11.17 -42.71 1.35
C HIS A 368 11.72 -42.23 0.00
N ASP A 369 12.25 -43.17 -0.77
CA ASP A 369 12.67 -42.94 -2.15
C ASP A 369 11.55 -42.23 -2.92
N ILE A 370 11.87 -41.10 -3.56
CA ILE A 370 10.89 -40.29 -4.30
C ILE A 370 10.24 -41.06 -5.45
N SER A 371 10.87 -42.12 -5.97
CA SER A 371 10.26 -42.97 -7.00
C SER A 371 9.04 -43.75 -6.48
N THR A 372 9.02 -44.11 -5.20
CA THR A 372 7.98 -44.96 -4.60
C THR A 372 7.31 -44.22 -3.46
N PRO A 373 6.10 -43.68 -3.65
CA PRO A 373 5.45 -42.90 -2.61
C PRO A 373 5.12 -43.81 -1.42
N PRO A 374 5.31 -43.35 -0.18
CA PRO A 374 4.95 -44.13 0.99
C PRO A 374 3.43 -44.31 1.06
N SER A 375 2.97 -45.52 1.38
CA SER A 375 1.57 -45.80 1.69
C SER A 375 1.15 -45.31 3.08
N SER A 376 2.12 -45.04 3.96
CA SER A 376 1.92 -44.47 5.29
C SER A 376 3.12 -43.69 5.80
N GLY A 377 2.92 -42.71 6.69
CA GLY A 377 4.02 -41.98 7.32
C GLY A 377 3.62 -40.67 7.97
N LEU A 378 4.61 -39.88 8.39
CA LEU A 378 4.42 -38.58 9.06
C LEU A 378 4.22 -37.44 8.04
N PHE A 379 3.09 -37.47 7.35
CA PHE A 379 2.74 -36.47 6.35
C PHE A 379 1.23 -36.20 6.29
N LEU A 380 0.86 -35.11 5.64
CA LEU A 380 -0.48 -34.86 5.12
C LEU A 380 -0.53 -35.26 3.64
N GLU A 381 -1.65 -35.84 3.21
CA GLU A 381 -1.92 -36.13 1.80
C GLU A 381 -3.11 -35.31 1.30
N MET A 382 -2.94 -34.64 0.16
CA MET A 382 -3.97 -33.81 -0.46
C MET A 382 -4.61 -34.55 -1.62
N ARG A 383 -5.94 -34.55 -1.66
CA ARG A 383 -6.73 -35.14 -2.74
C ARG A 383 -7.54 -34.06 -3.43
N TYR A 384 -7.55 -34.10 -4.75
CA TYR A 384 -8.23 -33.13 -5.60
C TYR A 384 -9.38 -33.79 -6.34
N ASP A 385 -10.42 -33.01 -6.63
CA ASP A 385 -11.49 -33.46 -7.50
C ASP A 385 -11.11 -33.38 -8.99
N SER A 386 -12.05 -33.76 -9.86
CA SER A 386 -11.85 -33.75 -11.31
C SER A 386 -11.67 -32.35 -11.90
N GLN A 387 -12.04 -31.29 -11.17
CA GLN A 387 -11.87 -29.89 -11.57
C GLN A 387 -10.57 -29.29 -11.00
N GLY A 388 -9.73 -30.11 -10.34
CA GLY A 388 -8.46 -29.68 -9.78
C GLY A 388 -8.61 -28.92 -8.46
N ARG A 389 -9.77 -28.98 -7.80
CA ARG A 389 -10.01 -28.31 -6.52
C ARG A 389 -9.68 -29.24 -5.36
N LEU A 390 -9.11 -28.70 -4.28
CA LEU A 390 -8.76 -29.49 -3.10
C LEU A 390 -10.03 -30.05 -2.45
N SER A 391 -10.17 -31.37 -2.38
CA SER A 391 -11.37 -32.02 -1.85
C SER A 391 -11.18 -32.58 -0.45
N ARG A 392 -9.99 -33.11 -0.14
CA ARG A 392 -9.67 -33.72 1.15
C ARG A 392 -8.21 -33.54 1.51
N ILE A 393 -7.95 -33.44 2.81
CA ILE A 393 -6.62 -33.58 3.41
C ILE A 393 -6.68 -34.76 4.37
N LEU A 394 -5.77 -35.72 4.19
CA LEU A 394 -5.69 -36.93 4.98
C LEU A 394 -4.40 -36.95 5.81
N SER A 395 -4.41 -37.65 6.92
CA SER A 395 -3.18 -38.08 7.59
C SER A 395 -2.44 -39.11 6.74
N GLY A 396 -1.17 -39.36 7.03
CA GLY A 396 -0.43 -40.44 6.40
C GLY A 396 -0.99 -41.84 6.72
N ALA A 397 -1.88 -42.00 7.70
CA ALA A 397 -2.62 -43.24 7.93
C ALA A 397 -3.87 -43.39 7.03
N GLY A 398 -4.15 -42.40 6.17
CA GLY A 398 -5.34 -42.40 5.31
C GLY A 398 -6.62 -41.93 6.00
N VAL A 399 -6.53 -41.34 7.20
CA VAL A 399 -7.69 -40.76 7.90
C VAL A 399 -7.96 -39.37 7.35
N THR A 400 -9.20 -39.06 6.96
CA THR A 400 -9.56 -37.70 6.55
C THR A 400 -9.53 -36.76 7.75
N LEU A 401 -8.76 -35.68 7.66
CA LEU A 401 -8.63 -34.63 8.67
C LEU A 401 -9.38 -33.35 8.29
N LEU A 402 -9.47 -33.07 6.98
CA LEU A 402 -10.26 -31.97 6.44
C LEU A 402 -10.95 -32.42 5.16
N SER A 403 -12.23 -32.09 5.02
CA SER A 403 -12.96 -32.21 3.75
C SER A 403 -13.45 -30.84 3.30
N LEU A 404 -13.49 -30.64 1.98
CA LEU A 404 -13.99 -29.44 1.33
C LEU A 404 -15.09 -29.85 0.35
N SER A 405 -16.18 -29.11 0.36
CA SER A 405 -17.27 -29.30 -0.59
C SER A 405 -17.52 -28.04 -1.39
N TYR A 406 -18.05 -28.23 -2.59
CA TYR A 406 -18.24 -27.17 -3.57
C TYR A 406 -19.71 -27.14 -4.03
N SER A 407 -20.23 -25.93 -4.20
CA SER A 407 -21.55 -25.67 -4.76
C SER A 407 -21.64 -26.13 -6.21
N GLY A 408 -22.87 -26.27 -6.73
CA GLY A 408 -23.11 -26.59 -8.15
C GLY A 408 -22.52 -25.57 -9.12
N SER A 409 -22.34 -24.32 -8.68
CA SER A 409 -21.67 -23.25 -9.44
C SER A 409 -20.14 -23.30 -9.38
N GLY A 410 -19.58 -24.26 -8.64
CA GLY A 410 -18.15 -24.51 -8.59
C GLY A 410 -17.41 -23.89 -7.40
N TRP A 411 -18.08 -23.06 -6.60
CA TRP A 411 -17.48 -22.32 -5.47
C TRP A 411 -17.41 -23.15 -4.20
N LEU A 412 -16.35 -22.97 -3.40
CA LEU A 412 -16.20 -23.56 -2.07
C LEU A 412 -17.43 -23.23 -1.24
N GLN A 413 -18.11 -24.26 -0.74
CA GLN A 413 -19.36 -24.14 -0.01
C GLN A 413 -19.13 -24.33 1.49
N ASN A 414 -18.38 -25.36 1.87
CA ASN A 414 -17.96 -25.56 3.25
C ASN A 414 -16.65 -26.34 3.34
N ILE A 415 -16.00 -26.19 4.49
CA ILE A 415 -14.98 -27.11 4.96
C ILE A 415 -15.48 -27.80 6.23
N THR A 416 -15.14 -29.07 6.39
CA THR A 416 -15.41 -29.85 7.61
C THR A 416 -14.11 -30.42 8.15
N ALA A 417 -13.76 -30.06 9.38
CA ALA A 417 -12.66 -30.62 10.14
C ALA A 417 -13.09 -31.92 10.83
N HIS A 418 -12.19 -32.88 10.84
CA HIS A 418 -12.40 -34.24 11.36
C HIS A 418 -11.41 -34.56 12.46
N THR A 419 -11.85 -35.30 13.47
CA THR A 419 -10.97 -35.86 14.50
C THR A 419 -9.99 -36.84 13.86
N HIS A 420 -8.99 -37.27 14.63
CA HIS A 420 -8.06 -38.31 14.19
C HIS A 420 -8.70 -39.71 14.03
N SER A 421 -9.99 -39.86 14.37
CA SER A 421 -10.80 -41.05 14.03
C SER A 421 -11.61 -40.87 12.73
N GLY A 422 -11.50 -39.73 12.06
CA GLY A 422 -12.26 -39.37 10.85
C GLY A 422 -13.64 -38.78 11.13
N THR A 423 -14.02 -38.55 12.39
CA THR A 423 -15.34 -38.03 12.75
C THR A 423 -15.38 -36.51 12.57
N GLY A 424 -16.28 -35.99 11.73
CA GLY A 424 -16.45 -34.55 11.55
C GLY A 424 -16.93 -33.86 12.84
N TYR A 425 -16.30 -32.74 13.21
CA TYR A 425 -16.64 -32.02 14.46
C TYR A 425 -16.78 -30.50 14.31
N ALA A 426 -16.25 -29.91 13.22
CA ALA A 426 -16.30 -28.47 12.99
C ALA A 426 -16.52 -28.17 11.50
N THR A 427 -17.61 -27.48 11.18
CA THR A 427 -17.97 -27.11 9.81
C THR A 427 -18.02 -25.58 9.68
N ILE A 428 -17.42 -25.06 8.61
CA ILE A 428 -17.43 -23.62 8.28
C ILE A 428 -17.96 -23.46 6.87
N ASN A 429 -18.89 -22.53 6.68
CA ASN A 429 -19.57 -22.28 5.42
C ASN A 429 -19.07 -20.99 4.78
N TYR A 430 -19.04 -20.98 3.45
CA TYR A 430 -18.61 -19.87 2.62
C TYR A 430 -19.75 -19.44 1.72
N THR A 431 -20.07 -18.16 1.73
CA THR A 431 -21.10 -17.58 0.89
C THR A 431 -20.45 -16.78 -0.23
N VAL A 432 -20.69 -17.19 -1.47
CA VAL A 432 -20.28 -16.45 -2.66
C VAL A 432 -21.50 -15.83 -3.30
N GLU A 433 -21.46 -14.52 -3.52
CA GLU A 433 -22.53 -13.77 -4.18
C GLU A 433 -21.97 -12.95 -5.33
N ASN A 434 -22.81 -12.67 -6.33
CA ASN A 434 -22.44 -11.76 -7.39
C ASN A 434 -22.48 -10.31 -6.89
N ARG A 435 -21.45 -9.55 -7.25
CA ARG A 435 -21.36 -8.09 -7.11
C ARG A 435 -21.06 -7.54 -8.49
N SER A 436 -22.01 -6.81 -9.08
CA SER A 436 -21.88 -6.26 -10.44
C SER A 436 -21.43 -7.29 -11.50
N GLY A 437 -21.96 -8.51 -11.42
CA GLY A 437 -21.61 -9.62 -12.34
C GLY A 437 -20.32 -10.37 -12.03
N VAL A 438 -19.59 -9.99 -10.97
CA VAL A 438 -18.38 -10.68 -10.51
C VAL A 438 -18.70 -11.47 -9.24
N PRO A 439 -18.43 -12.79 -9.19
CA PRO A 439 -18.55 -13.58 -7.98
C PRO A 439 -17.55 -13.10 -6.92
N CYS A 440 -18.03 -12.86 -5.70
CA CYS A 440 -17.23 -12.42 -4.56
C CYS A 440 -17.55 -13.26 -3.32
N LEU A 441 -16.54 -13.58 -2.51
CA LEU A 441 -16.75 -14.22 -1.21
C LEU A 441 -17.29 -13.16 -0.24
N THR A 442 -18.57 -13.22 0.13
CA THR A 442 -19.21 -12.17 0.93
C THR A 442 -19.33 -12.50 2.40
N GLN A 443 -19.27 -13.79 2.76
CA GLN A 443 -19.39 -14.22 4.14
C GLN A 443 -18.66 -15.54 4.40
N VAL A 444 -18.10 -15.66 5.61
CA VAL A 444 -17.65 -16.91 6.20
C VAL A 444 -18.36 -17.11 7.53
N SER A 445 -18.89 -18.31 7.76
CA SER A 445 -19.70 -18.60 8.94
C SER A 445 -18.85 -18.75 10.20
N GLN A 446 -19.50 -18.72 11.35
CA GLN A 446 -18.93 -19.27 12.58
C GLN A 446 -18.89 -20.81 12.50
N VAL A 447 -18.04 -21.42 13.30
CA VAL A 447 -17.91 -22.88 13.37
C VAL A 447 -19.24 -23.50 13.81
N ASN A 448 -19.72 -24.48 13.06
CA ASN A 448 -20.97 -25.20 13.28
C ASN A 448 -22.23 -24.33 13.35
N ASN A 449 -22.17 -23.08 12.88
CA ASN A 449 -23.30 -22.17 12.85
C ASN A 449 -23.31 -21.39 11.52
N ALA A 450 -23.98 -21.97 10.52
CA ALA A 450 -24.07 -21.39 9.18
C ALA A 450 -24.81 -20.03 9.13
N ALA A 451 -25.67 -19.74 10.12
CA ALA A 451 -26.44 -18.51 10.17
C ALA A 451 -25.66 -17.33 10.75
N ALA A 452 -24.63 -17.59 11.57
CA ALA A 452 -23.78 -16.55 12.13
C ALA A 452 -22.50 -16.41 11.32
N PHE A 453 -22.01 -15.19 11.14
CA PHE A 453 -20.75 -14.93 10.44
C PHE A 453 -19.58 -14.76 11.40
N SER A 454 -18.41 -15.25 10.99
CA SER A 454 -17.11 -14.90 11.55
C SER A 454 -16.50 -13.72 10.80
N TRP A 455 -16.69 -13.69 9.48
CA TRP A 455 -16.24 -12.62 8.59
C TRP A 455 -17.32 -12.26 7.58
N ARG A 456 -17.46 -10.97 7.27
CA ARG A 456 -18.23 -10.47 6.14
C ARG A 456 -17.40 -9.49 5.32
N TYR A 457 -17.64 -9.49 4.02
CA TYR A 457 -16.84 -8.77 3.04
C TYR A 457 -17.74 -8.00 2.08
N SER A 458 -17.38 -6.75 1.80
CA SER A 458 -18.02 -5.94 0.76
C SER A 458 -17.01 -5.53 -0.29
N TYR A 459 -17.49 -5.41 -1.53
CA TYR A 459 -16.65 -5.16 -2.69
C TYR A 459 -17.19 -4.01 -3.53
N GLU A 460 -16.28 -3.27 -4.13
CA GLU A 460 -16.54 -2.42 -5.27
C GLU A 460 -15.92 -3.07 -6.51
N VAL A 461 -16.68 -3.23 -7.59
CA VAL A 461 -16.16 -3.80 -8.83
C VAL A 461 -15.82 -2.68 -9.80
N ARG A 462 -14.53 -2.57 -10.14
CA ARG A 462 -14.04 -1.59 -11.14
C ARG A 462 -13.44 -2.35 -12.31
N ALA A 463 -14.00 -2.16 -13.50
CA ALA A 463 -13.58 -2.85 -14.73
C ALA A 463 -13.45 -4.38 -14.58
N GLY A 464 -14.39 -5.01 -13.86
CA GLY A 464 -14.39 -6.47 -13.61
C GLY A 464 -13.47 -6.94 -12.49
N VAL A 465 -12.67 -6.06 -11.87
CA VAL A 465 -11.83 -6.40 -10.72
C VAL A 465 -12.59 -6.15 -9.42
N PRO A 466 -12.74 -7.15 -8.53
CA PRO A 466 -13.43 -6.99 -7.26
C PRO A 466 -12.49 -6.42 -6.19
N TYR A 467 -12.59 -5.12 -5.89
CA TYR A 467 -11.83 -4.47 -4.82
C TYR A 467 -12.54 -4.65 -3.47
N LEU A 468 -11.89 -5.28 -2.50
CA LEU A 468 -12.42 -5.41 -1.14
C LEU A 468 -12.43 -4.04 -0.45
N THR A 469 -13.61 -3.47 -0.22
CA THR A 469 -13.79 -2.12 0.35
C THR A 469 -14.22 -2.13 1.82
N GLN A 470 -14.74 -3.26 2.31
CA GLN A 470 -15.14 -3.38 3.71
C GLN A 470 -14.95 -4.80 4.23
N VAL A 471 -14.45 -4.90 5.46
CA VAL A 471 -14.32 -6.13 6.23
C VAL A 471 -15.05 -5.97 7.55
N GLU A 472 -15.83 -6.97 7.91
CA GLU A 472 -16.60 -6.98 9.16
C GLU A 472 -16.37 -8.26 9.95
N THR A 473 -16.33 -8.13 11.28
CA THR A 473 -16.35 -9.26 12.22
C THR A 473 -17.38 -8.98 13.32
N PRO A 474 -17.88 -10.00 14.02
CA PRO A 474 -18.54 -9.78 15.31
C PRO A 474 -17.65 -8.93 16.21
N HIS A 475 -18.24 -7.97 16.92
CA HIS A 475 -17.47 -7.08 17.78
C HIS A 475 -16.87 -7.85 18.96
N PRO A 476 -15.59 -7.63 19.31
CA PRO A 476 -14.90 -8.40 20.35
C PRO A 476 -15.51 -8.23 21.75
N SER A 477 -16.31 -7.18 22.00
CA SER A 477 -17.08 -7.04 23.25
C SER A 477 -18.31 -7.96 23.35
N GLY A 478 -18.60 -8.75 22.31
CA GLY A 478 -19.79 -9.62 22.27
C GLY A 478 -21.09 -8.92 21.85
N THR A 479 -21.05 -7.65 21.45
CA THR A 479 -22.24 -6.91 20.98
C THR A 479 -21.90 -5.99 19.81
N GLY A 480 -22.65 -6.08 18.71
CA GLY A 480 -22.45 -5.27 17.51
C GLY A 480 -21.45 -5.86 16.51
N ILE A 481 -21.05 -5.04 15.53
CA ILE A 481 -20.18 -5.42 14.41
C ILE A 481 -18.97 -4.50 14.39
N SER A 482 -17.77 -5.06 14.29
CA SER A 482 -16.54 -4.30 14.03
C SER A 482 -16.37 -4.16 12.53
N VAL A 483 -16.12 -2.94 12.04
CA VAL A 483 -16.06 -2.62 10.61
C VAL A 483 -14.72 -1.95 10.29
N SER A 484 -14.08 -2.42 9.23
CA SER A 484 -12.87 -1.83 8.65
C SER A 484 -13.16 -1.51 7.20
N ARG A 485 -12.85 -0.28 6.79
CA ARG A 485 -13.07 0.23 5.43
C ARG A 485 -11.74 0.42 4.73
N ILE A 486 -11.74 0.14 3.44
CA ILE A 486 -10.57 0.24 2.58
C ILE A 486 -10.94 1.15 1.42
N VAL A 487 -10.14 2.19 1.21
CA VAL A 487 -10.34 3.19 0.16
C VAL A 487 -9.21 3.06 -0.85
N TYR A 488 -9.57 2.96 -2.14
CA TYR A 488 -8.61 2.84 -3.23
C TYR A 488 -8.63 4.08 -4.11
N ASN A 489 -7.45 4.57 -4.50
CA ASN A 489 -7.31 5.58 -5.56
C ASN A 489 -7.73 5.01 -6.94
N ALA A 490 -7.68 5.86 -7.98
CA ALA A 490 -8.00 5.48 -9.35
C ALA A 490 -7.14 4.32 -9.89
N ASN A 491 -5.89 4.22 -9.43
CA ASN A 491 -4.95 3.16 -9.83
C ASN A 491 -5.16 1.84 -9.05
N GLY A 492 -6.12 1.81 -8.11
CA GLY A 492 -6.43 0.65 -7.30
C GLY A 492 -5.37 0.33 -6.23
N SER A 493 -4.64 1.35 -5.77
CA SER A 493 -3.80 1.30 -4.57
C SER A 493 -4.54 1.91 -3.39
N VAL A 494 -4.29 1.42 -2.18
CA VAL A 494 -4.89 1.96 -0.96
C VAL A 494 -4.39 3.38 -0.74
N VAL A 495 -5.32 4.28 -0.41
CA VAL A 495 -5.01 5.62 0.10
C VAL A 495 -5.25 5.63 1.60
N MET A 496 -4.29 6.19 2.35
CA MET A 496 -4.43 6.46 3.77
C MET A 496 -5.35 7.65 4.02
#